data_AF-A0A239CXE3-F1
#
_entry.id   AF-A0A239CXE3-F1
#
_cell.length_a   1.000
_cell.length_b   1.000
_cell.length_c   1.000
_cell.angle_alpha   90.00
_cell.angle_beta   90.00
_cell.angle_gamma   90.00
#
_symmetry.space_group_name_H-M   'P 1'
#
loop_
_entity.id
_entity.type
_entity.pdbx_description
1 polymer ?
#
loop_
_entity_poly.entity_id
_entity_poly.type
_entity_poly.pdbx_seq_one_letter_code
_entity_poly.pdbx_strand_id
1 'polypeptide(L)'
;MRLIFFIVSIFFVIGGVSQESISYYKATTDHQNTISELKEIEFSPIEDINLGTDNGIYWFKIDAIDLPRSIIELHTSHVKEASLQDANGNKIGLMNATRYPSFFVINKTVQYPLFLKVDFPLEAHFPIEVLDEEAFAKHEKNSFLGIGFFYGTALALLLATLIFLITTKNKQFLFYGILIAAVCISIMTRDNILYFFNAKPSIISSVELFGHFLVGLSATGYVFRYLKIKKNKKSIETIFVILSSISFVSLCIYWISNTHWSFLLTDFTTVLSVLLLWTLTLYNAKNTKYLPIMIAIYTLDIVVLTDAFLLHGLGMSIFNLSSLQLSIISLINFTLIALALIFSFRKLQGKTVIMKHQIKMHLERLSQLNSYKNVQDSNDQYLESLIHQFELENIEIKVLDGISKGMTNERIATKHNLSVEKLKTVTSNLYQKLGIESDQEATTLFS
;
A
#
# COMPACT_ATOMS: atom_id res chain seq x y z
N MET A 1 2.38 -1.98 -23.87
CA MET A 1 3.40 -3.06 -23.85
C MET A 1 4.81 -2.55 -24.07
N ARG A 2 5.16 -1.89 -25.20
CA ARG A 2 6.54 -1.39 -25.44
C ARG A 2 7.08 -0.41 -24.39
N LEU A 3 6.23 0.47 -23.85
CA LEU A 3 6.62 1.41 -22.78
C LEU A 3 6.93 0.71 -21.44
N ILE A 4 6.21 -0.38 -21.13
CA ILE A 4 6.40 -1.15 -19.89
C ILE A 4 7.71 -1.92 -19.95
N PHE A 5 8.02 -2.53 -21.10
CA PHE A 5 9.30 -3.19 -21.32
C PHE A 5 10.48 -2.20 -21.24
N PHE A 6 10.27 -0.96 -21.70
CA PHE A 6 11.28 0.09 -21.63
C PHE A 6 11.50 0.60 -20.19
N ILE A 7 10.44 0.76 -19.40
CA ILE A 7 10.53 1.17 -17.98
C ILE A 7 11.17 0.05 -17.14
N VAL A 8 10.81 -1.21 -17.36
CA VAL A 8 11.43 -2.36 -16.67
C VAL A 8 12.91 -2.51 -17.04
N SER A 9 13.30 -2.19 -18.28
CA SER A 9 14.69 -2.30 -18.72
C SER A 9 15.62 -1.20 -18.17
N ILE A 10 15.09 -0.07 -17.70
CA ILE A 10 15.89 1.05 -17.16
C ILE A 10 16.38 0.80 -15.72
N PHE A 11 15.83 -0.21 -15.03
CA PHE A 11 16.20 -0.50 -13.64
C PHE A 11 17.29 -1.57 -13.48
N PHE A 12 17.84 -2.13 -14.55
CA PHE A 12 18.95 -3.08 -14.45
C PHE A 12 20.30 -2.35 -14.37
N VAL A 13 20.68 -1.96 -13.16
CA VAL A 13 22.08 -1.74 -12.80
C VAL A 13 22.39 -2.73 -11.69
N ILE A 14 23.07 -3.82 -12.06
CA ILE A 14 23.59 -4.83 -11.12
C ILE A 14 25.02 -4.42 -10.82
N GLY A 15 25.31 -4.18 -9.55
CA GLY A 15 26.67 -4.00 -9.05
C GLY A 15 26.76 -4.54 -7.64
N GLY A 16 27.30 -5.74 -7.50
CA GLY A 16 27.74 -6.30 -6.22
C GLY A 16 29.24 -6.58 -6.30
N VAL A 17 29.98 -6.12 -5.30
CA VAL A 17 31.41 -6.41 -5.10
C VAL A 17 31.53 -7.81 -4.46
N SER A 18 32.57 -8.59 -4.82
CA SER A 18 32.71 -9.96 -4.33
C SER A 18 33.04 -10.03 -2.84
N GLN A 19 32.32 -10.90 -2.11
CA GLN A 19 32.45 -11.15 -0.66
C GLN A 19 33.44 -12.30 -0.35
N GLU A 20 34.50 -12.47 -1.15
CA GLU A 20 35.36 -13.67 -1.13
C GLU A 20 36.13 -13.91 0.20
N SER A 21 36.20 -12.93 1.10
CA SER A 21 36.91 -13.02 2.39
C SER A 21 36.02 -13.24 3.61
N ILE A 22 34.72 -13.51 3.41
CA ILE A 22 33.74 -13.68 4.48
C ILE A 22 33.16 -15.10 4.43
N SER A 23 33.19 -15.76 5.57
CA SER A 23 32.62 -17.11 5.75
C SER A 23 31.63 -17.09 6.91
N TYR A 24 30.69 -18.05 6.97
CA TYR A 24 29.62 -18.07 7.96
C TYR A 24 29.47 -19.43 8.65
N TYR A 25 28.92 -19.39 9.86
CA TYR A 25 28.53 -20.54 10.66
C TYR A 25 27.17 -20.24 11.31
N LYS A 26 26.20 -21.14 11.11
CA LYS A 26 24.91 -21.06 11.80
C LYS A 26 25.00 -21.73 13.17
N ALA A 27 24.70 -20.98 14.23
CA ALA A 27 24.70 -21.53 15.58
C ALA A 27 23.52 -22.50 15.78
N THR A 28 23.81 -23.68 16.33
CA THR A 28 22.81 -24.73 16.58
C THR A 28 22.02 -24.55 17.88
N THR A 29 22.48 -23.68 18.78
CA THR A 29 21.83 -23.35 20.06
C THR A 29 22.01 -21.87 20.40
N ASP A 30 21.17 -21.34 21.28
CA ASP A 30 21.29 -19.98 21.87
C ASP A 30 22.54 -19.83 22.77
N HIS A 31 23.38 -20.87 22.85
CA HIS A 31 24.65 -20.83 23.56
C HIS A 31 25.54 -19.74 22.97
N GLN A 32 26.07 -18.89 23.85
CA GLN A 32 27.07 -17.91 23.48
C GLN A 32 28.39 -18.66 23.22
N ASN A 33 28.64 -19.04 21.96
CA ASN A 33 29.95 -19.56 21.58
C ASN A 33 31.05 -18.58 22.03
N THR A 34 32.05 -19.09 22.73
CA THR A 34 33.22 -18.29 23.07
C THR A 34 34.12 -18.12 21.84
N ILE A 35 34.94 -17.05 21.81
CA ILE A 35 35.89 -16.83 20.70
C ILE A 35 36.85 -18.02 20.52
N SER A 36 37.21 -18.71 21.61
CA SER A 36 38.04 -19.91 21.55
C SER A 36 37.35 -21.05 20.79
N GLU A 37 36.06 -21.29 21.04
CA GLU A 37 35.27 -22.29 20.31
C GLU A 37 35.12 -21.91 18.83
N LEU A 38 34.89 -20.62 18.53
CA LEU A 38 34.75 -20.13 17.15
C LEU A 38 36.03 -20.29 16.32
N LYS A 39 37.20 -20.37 16.95
CA LYS A 39 38.46 -20.65 16.23
C LYS A 39 38.60 -22.11 15.80
N GLU A 40 37.90 -23.03 16.46
CA GLU A 40 37.95 -24.47 16.17
C GLU A 40 36.85 -24.93 15.21
N ILE A 41 35.81 -24.10 15.04
CA ILE A 41 34.68 -24.37 14.15
C ILE A 41 35.08 -24.12 12.70
N GLU A 42 34.61 -25.00 11.80
CA GLU A 42 34.73 -24.84 10.36
C GLU A 42 33.60 -23.91 9.84
N PHE A 43 33.98 -22.82 9.17
CA PHE A 43 33.05 -21.86 8.57
C PHE A 43 32.84 -22.19 7.09
N SER A 44 31.59 -22.12 6.63
CA SER A 44 31.22 -22.31 5.24
C SER A 44 31.44 -21.02 4.44
N PRO A 45 31.87 -21.09 3.17
CA PRO A 45 31.92 -19.92 2.30
C PRO A 45 30.51 -19.38 2.01
N ILE A 46 30.38 -18.07 1.79
CA ILE A 46 29.11 -17.44 1.38
C ILE A 46 28.93 -17.68 -0.13
N GLU A 47 28.01 -18.58 -0.48
CA GLU A 47 27.58 -18.79 -1.88
C GLU A 47 26.35 -17.94 -2.23
N ASP A 48 25.45 -17.76 -1.26
CA ASP A 48 24.24 -16.94 -1.36
C ASP A 48 24.12 -16.04 -0.13
N ILE A 49 23.69 -14.80 -0.35
CA ILE A 49 23.49 -13.79 0.70
C ILE A 49 22.10 -13.90 1.34
N ASN A 50 21.18 -14.68 0.76
CA ASN A 50 19.83 -14.88 1.28
C ASN A 50 19.49 -16.37 1.42
N LEU A 51 19.48 -16.86 2.66
CA LEU A 51 19.07 -18.23 3.00
C LEU A 51 17.58 -18.34 3.39
N GLY A 52 16.81 -17.26 3.24
CA GLY A 52 15.37 -17.25 3.41
C GLY A 52 14.91 -17.68 4.80
N THR A 53 14.12 -18.75 4.85
CA THR A 53 13.50 -19.26 6.08
C THR A 53 14.48 -19.93 7.04
N ASP A 54 15.77 -20.06 6.69
CA ASP A 54 16.79 -20.59 7.59
C ASP A 54 17.18 -19.57 8.67
N ASN A 55 16.21 -18.86 9.27
CA ASN A 55 16.43 -17.81 10.25
C ASN A 55 17.14 -18.30 11.53
N GLY A 56 17.71 -17.39 12.31
CA GLY A 56 18.43 -17.70 13.56
C GLY A 56 19.70 -16.89 13.76
N ILE A 57 20.60 -17.43 14.60
CA ILE A 57 21.87 -16.77 14.94
C ILE A 57 22.98 -17.25 14.02
N TYR A 58 23.65 -16.30 13.39
CA TYR A 58 24.77 -16.52 12.49
C TYR A 58 26.03 -15.85 13.04
N TRP A 59 27.15 -16.54 12.86
CA TRP A 59 28.48 -16.00 13.05
C TRP A 59 29.15 -15.87 11.69
N PHE A 60 29.72 -14.71 11.41
CA PHE A 60 30.52 -14.45 10.23
C PHE A 60 31.97 -14.24 10.63
N LYS A 61 32.89 -14.92 9.94
CA LYS A 61 34.32 -14.79 10.11
C LYS A 61 34.89 -13.99 8.95
N ILE A 62 35.56 -12.89 9.27
CA ILE A 62 36.19 -11.98 8.33
C ILE A 62 37.69 -12.11 8.52
N ASP A 63 38.37 -12.72 7.55
CA ASP A 63 39.78 -13.12 7.70
C ASP A 63 40.75 -11.94 7.70
N ALA A 64 40.52 -10.93 6.88
CA ALA A 64 41.31 -9.71 6.80
C ALA A 64 40.49 -8.59 6.14
N ILE A 65 40.87 -7.34 6.39
CA ILE A 65 40.40 -6.18 5.62
C ILE A 65 41.64 -5.37 5.24
N ASP A 66 41.82 -5.07 3.97
CA ASP A 66 43.02 -4.38 3.49
C ASP A 66 42.97 -2.85 3.71
N LEU A 67 41.77 -2.31 3.94
CA LEU A 67 41.55 -0.89 4.17
C LEU A 67 42.11 -0.45 5.54
N PRO A 68 42.75 0.72 5.66
CA PRO A 68 43.31 1.20 6.92
C PRO A 68 42.22 1.57 7.94
N ARG A 69 41.08 2.07 7.43
CA ARG A 69 39.87 2.40 8.16
C ARG A 69 38.70 1.97 7.30
N SER A 70 37.78 1.21 7.88
CA SER A 70 36.65 0.65 7.16
C SER A 70 35.40 0.67 8.02
N ILE A 71 34.26 0.59 7.36
CA ILE A 71 32.94 0.43 7.95
C ILE A 71 32.41 -0.90 7.44
N ILE A 72 32.15 -1.80 8.38
CA ILE A 72 31.45 -3.05 8.10
C ILE A 72 29.97 -2.76 8.33
N GLU A 73 29.16 -2.84 7.29
CA GLU A 73 27.72 -2.60 7.34
C GLU A 73 26.96 -3.87 6.95
N LEU A 74 25.91 -4.17 7.72
CA LEU A 74 24.99 -5.26 7.42
C LEU A 74 23.69 -4.67 6.84
N HIS A 75 23.57 -4.65 5.50
CA HIS A 75 22.55 -3.90 4.78
C HIS A 75 21.17 -4.62 4.75
N THR A 76 20.62 -4.95 5.92
CA THR A 76 19.32 -5.60 6.10
C THR A 76 18.52 -5.01 7.26
N SER A 77 17.19 -5.01 7.14
CA SER A 77 16.28 -4.41 8.13
C SER A 77 15.83 -5.41 9.21
N HIS A 78 15.98 -6.72 8.97
CA HIS A 78 15.51 -7.78 9.87
C HIS A 78 16.62 -8.28 10.78
N VAL A 79 17.21 -7.37 11.55
CA VAL A 79 18.29 -7.68 12.51
C VAL A 79 17.81 -7.39 13.92
N LYS A 80 17.80 -8.40 14.79
CA LYS A 80 17.45 -8.23 16.20
C LYS A 80 18.63 -7.75 17.03
N GLU A 81 19.80 -8.32 16.80
CA GLU A 81 21.04 -7.94 17.47
C GLU A 81 22.23 -8.19 16.52
N ALA A 82 23.22 -7.30 16.56
CA ALA A 82 24.49 -7.48 15.87
C ALA A 82 25.63 -7.08 16.81
N SER A 83 26.69 -7.89 16.84
CA SER A 83 27.89 -7.59 17.64
C SER A 83 29.15 -8.05 16.91
N LEU A 84 30.19 -7.22 16.95
CA LEU A 84 31.47 -7.50 16.31
C LEU A 84 32.56 -7.65 17.36
N GLN A 85 33.37 -8.69 17.23
CA GLN A 85 34.48 -9.00 18.13
C GLN A 85 35.76 -9.27 17.34
N ASP A 86 36.90 -8.89 17.91
CA ASP A 86 38.21 -9.27 17.35
C ASP A 86 38.65 -10.67 17.82
N ALA A 87 39.78 -11.16 17.30
CA ALA A 87 40.32 -12.46 17.66
C ALA A 87 40.71 -12.62 19.14
N ASN A 88 40.79 -11.54 19.91
CA ASN A 88 41.03 -11.52 21.35
C ASN A 88 39.74 -11.42 22.17
N GLY A 89 38.59 -11.27 21.53
CA GLY A 89 37.30 -11.06 22.19
C GLY A 89 37.02 -9.61 22.60
N ASN A 90 37.81 -8.64 22.12
CA ASN A 90 37.50 -7.24 22.30
C ASN A 90 36.29 -6.88 21.44
N LYS A 91 35.27 -6.28 22.04
CA LYS A 91 34.06 -5.83 21.34
C LYS A 91 34.34 -4.54 20.58
N ILE A 92 33.99 -4.52 19.31
CA ILE A 92 33.98 -3.32 18.48
C ILE A 92 32.58 -2.69 18.59
N GLY A 93 32.54 -1.41 18.93
CA GLY A 93 31.28 -0.70 19.17
C GLY A 93 30.44 -0.56 17.90
N LEU A 94 29.14 -0.79 18.05
CA LEU A 94 28.14 -0.48 17.04
C LEU A 94 28.07 1.05 16.83
N MET A 95 28.04 1.49 15.58
CA MET A 95 27.85 2.90 15.24
C MET A 95 26.42 3.33 15.57
N ASN A 96 26.27 4.58 16.03
CA ASN A 96 24.97 5.19 16.25
C ASN A 96 24.56 6.00 15.01
N ALA A 97 23.25 6.22 14.84
CA ALA A 97 22.69 7.06 13.78
C ALA A 97 23.10 6.61 12.36
N THR A 98 23.19 5.30 12.16
CA THR A 98 23.26 4.66 10.84
C THR A 98 21.91 4.03 10.52
N ARG A 99 21.57 3.83 9.24
CA ARG A 99 20.32 3.14 8.87
C ARG A 99 20.40 1.64 9.06
N TYR A 100 21.60 1.07 9.06
CA TYR A 100 21.82 -0.36 9.24
C TYR A 100 22.84 -0.59 10.36
N PRO A 101 22.93 -1.81 10.92
CA PRO A 101 23.99 -2.13 11.86
C PRO A 101 25.36 -1.97 11.20
N SER A 102 26.14 -0.99 11.68
CA SER A 102 27.45 -0.66 11.11
C SER A 102 28.52 -0.60 12.20
N PHE A 103 29.74 -1.01 11.88
CA PHE A 103 30.88 -1.04 12.79
C PHE A 103 32.07 -0.32 12.18
N PHE A 104 32.67 0.60 12.93
CA PHE A 104 33.88 1.31 12.51
C PHE A 104 35.12 0.52 12.93
N VAL A 105 35.92 0.10 11.95
CA VAL A 105 37.11 -0.72 12.15
C VAL A 105 38.35 0.06 11.75
N ILE A 106 39.31 0.14 12.68
CA ILE A 106 40.65 0.65 12.42
C ILE A 106 41.58 -0.56 12.37
N ASN A 107 42.07 -0.90 11.18
CA ASN A 107 42.83 -2.13 10.91
C ASN A 107 44.02 -2.30 11.88
N LYS A 108 44.73 -1.20 12.17
CA LYS A 108 45.89 -1.21 13.08
C LYS A 108 45.57 -1.50 14.55
N THR A 109 44.31 -1.41 14.98
CA THR A 109 43.91 -1.59 16.39
C THR A 109 43.18 -2.90 16.66
N VAL A 110 42.84 -3.65 15.63
CA VAL A 110 42.09 -4.90 15.74
C VAL A 110 42.98 -6.10 15.42
N GLN A 111 42.60 -7.26 15.93
CA GLN A 111 43.25 -8.52 15.57
C GLN A 111 42.29 -9.41 14.78
N TYR A 112 42.77 -9.92 13.66
CA TYR A 112 42.03 -10.80 12.78
C TYR A 112 42.16 -12.27 13.18
N PRO A 113 41.19 -13.13 12.83
CA PRO A 113 39.93 -12.81 12.14
C PRO A 113 38.95 -12.04 13.03
N LEU A 114 38.05 -11.27 12.41
CA LEU A 114 36.93 -10.65 13.11
C LEU A 114 35.73 -11.60 13.09
N PHE A 115 34.96 -11.61 14.18
CA PHE A 115 33.75 -12.42 14.34
C PHE A 115 32.53 -11.51 14.51
N LEU A 116 31.65 -11.51 13.52
CA LEU A 116 30.38 -10.80 13.55
C LEU A 116 29.26 -11.77 13.91
N LYS A 117 28.63 -11.58 15.07
CA LYS A 117 27.42 -12.31 15.48
C LYS A 117 26.19 -11.51 15.08
N VAL A 118 25.22 -12.16 14.45
CA VAL A 118 23.94 -11.55 14.05
C VAL A 118 22.76 -12.47 14.38
N ASP A 119 21.68 -11.92 14.91
CA ASP A 119 20.40 -12.61 15.12
C ASP A 119 19.37 -12.14 14.07
N PHE A 120 19.00 -13.05 13.16
CA PHE A 120 18.00 -12.85 12.11
C PHE A 120 16.67 -13.49 12.53
N PRO A 121 15.69 -12.74 13.07
CA PRO A 121 14.43 -13.29 13.55
C PRO A 121 13.46 -13.70 12.43
N LEU A 122 13.54 -13.07 11.25
CA LEU A 122 12.59 -13.27 10.14
C LEU A 122 13.22 -14.06 9.00
N GLU A 123 14.15 -13.45 8.27
CA GLU A 123 14.83 -14.06 7.13
C GLU A 123 16.35 -13.98 7.32
N ALA A 124 17.06 -15.03 6.90
CA ALA A 124 18.53 -15.06 6.92
C ALA A 124 19.09 -14.36 5.68
N HIS A 125 18.99 -13.03 5.65
CA HIS A 125 19.53 -12.18 4.59
C HIS A 125 20.66 -11.30 5.12
N PHE A 126 21.89 -11.55 4.68
CA PHE A 126 23.12 -10.98 5.23
C PHE A 126 24.03 -10.32 4.17
N PRO A 127 23.58 -9.25 3.51
CA PRO A 127 24.44 -8.46 2.64
C PRO A 127 25.44 -7.66 3.49
N ILE A 128 26.59 -8.27 3.78
CA ILE A 128 27.69 -7.62 4.50
C ILE A 128 28.56 -6.88 3.49
N GLU A 129 28.72 -5.58 3.71
CA GLU A 129 29.59 -4.72 2.91
C GLU A 129 30.72 -4.16 3.76
N VAL A 130 31.91 -4.06 3.16
CA VAL A 130 33.08 -3.43 3.77
C VAL A 130 33.45 -2.22 2.92
N LEU A 131 33.19 -1.03 3.44
CA LEU A 131 33.39 0.23 2.74
C LEU A 131 34.48 1.04 3.42
N ASP A 132 35.21 1.87 2.67
CA ASP A 132 36.00 2.94 3.27
C ASP A 132 35.08 4.09 3.73
N GLU A 133 35.63 5.03 4.52
CA GLU A 133 34.87 6.14 5.08
C GLU A 133 34.24 7.05 4.00
N GLU A 134 34.93 7.26 2.87
CA GLU A 134 34.46 8.14 1.80
C GLU A 134 33.31 7.49 1.04
N ALA A 135 33.47 6.22 0.67
CA ALA A 135 32.47 5.40 0.00
C ALA A 135 31.20 5.28 0.85
N PHE A 136 31.35 4.99 2.15
CA PHE A 136 30.23 4.94 3.10
C PHE A 136 29.50 6.29 3.17
N ALA A 137 30.24 7.40 3.39
CA ALA A 137 29.64 8.71 3.50
C ALA A 137 28.93 9.15 2.21
N LYS A 138 29.47 8.79 1.04
CA LYS A 138 28.86 9.05 -0.27
C LYS A 138 27.59 8.21 -0.46
N HIS A 139 27.64 6.92 -0.11
CA HIS A 139 26.51 6.01 -0.18
C HIS A 139 25.34 6.50 0.67
N GLU A 140 25.59 6.83 1.95
CA GLU A 140 24.55 7.34 2.86
C GLU A 140 23.96 8.66 2.38
N LYS A 141 24.78 9.62 1.92
CA LYS A 141 24.27 10.89 1.38
C LYS A 141 23.35 10.70 0.18
N ASN A 142 23.73 9.82 -0.75
CA ASN A 142 22.92 9.52 -1.93
C ASN A 142 21.62 8.81 -1.54
N SER A 143 21.69 7.89 -0.59
CA SER A 143 20.53 7.17 -0.08
C SER A 143 19.54 8.12 0.60
N PHE A 144 20.01 8.98 1.51
CA PHE A 144 19.16 9.98 2.18
C PHE A 144 18.53 10.97 1.20
N LEU A 145 19.23 11.35 0.14
CA LEU A 145 18.66 12.20 -0.92
C LEU A 145 17.50 11.47 -1.63
N GLY A 146 17.68 10.19 -1.98
CA GLY A 146 16.65 9.36 -2.60
C GLY A 146 15.43 9.16 -1.69
N ILE A 147 15.67 8.80 -0.43
CA ILE A 147 14.67 8.68 0.63
C ILE A 147 13.89 9.99 0.77
N GLY A 148 14.58 11.13 0.92
CA GLY A 148 13.95 12.43 1.07
C GLY A 148 13.06 12.80 -0.12
N PHE A 149 13.54 12.55 -1.34
CA PHE A 149 12.74 12.76 -2.56
C PHE A 149 11.49 11.86 -2.60
N PHE A 150 11.63 10.59 -2.23
CA PHE A 150 10.54 9.63 -2.18
C PHE A 150 9.45 10.04 -1.20
N TYR A 151 9.78 10.17 0.09
CA TYR A 151 8.79 10.49 1.12
C TYR A 151 8.22 11.90 0.96
N GLY A 152 9.04 12.86 0.50
CA GLY A 152 8.56 14.22 0.19
C GLY A 152 7.50 14.22 -0.92
N THR A 153 7.74 13.48 -1.99
CA THR A 153 6.78 13.37 -3.11
C THR A 153 5.54 12.58 -2.70
N ALA A 154 5.69 11.47 -1.97
CA ALA A 154 4.58 10.67 -1.48
C ALA A 154 3.69 11.46 -0.50
N LEU A 155 4.29 12.26 0.38
CA LEU A 155 3.56 13.15 1.28
C LEU A 155 2.78 14.22 0.51
N ALA A 156 3.38 14.84 -0.50
CA ALA A 156 2.68 15.80 -1.35
C ALA A 156 1.47 15.16 -2.07
N LEU A 157 1.63 13.95 -2.61
CA LEU A 157 0.55 13.18 -3.23
C LEU A 157 -0.55 12.80 -2.22
N LEU A 158 -0.17 12.43 -1.00
CA LEU A 158 -1.11 12.12 0.08
C LEU A 158 -1.92 13.37 0.45
N LEU A 159 -1.28 14.53 0.64
CA LEU A 159 -1.94 15.79 0.93
C LEU A 159 -2.89 16.20 -0.21
N ALA A 160 -2.44 16.11 -1.46
CA ALA A 160 -3.29 16.36 -2.62
C ALA A 160 -4.52 15.43 -2.62
N THR A 161 -4.31 14.15 -2.32
CA THR A 161 -5.39 13.15 -2.22
C THR A 161 -6.39 13.48 -1.12
N LEU A 162 -5.92 13.95 0.04
CA LEU A 162 -6.78 14.39 1.14
C LEU A 162 -7.58 15.65 0.76
N ILE A 163 -6.98 16.62 0.07
CA ILE A 163 -7.68 17.79 -0.44
C ILE A 163 -8.78 17.37 -1.43
N PHE A 164 -8.48 16.45 -2.35
CA PHE A 164 -9.49 15.88 -3.26
C PHE A 164 -10.58 15.11 -2.51
N LEU A 165 -10.25 14.35 -1.47
CA LEU A 165 -11.23 13.66 -0.63
C LEU A 165 -12.20 14.66 0.00
N ILE A 166 -11.70 15.75 0.60
CA ILE A 166 -12.53 16.77 1.25
C ILE A 166 -13.41 17.50 0.22
N THR A 167 -12.82 17.88 -0.91
CA THR A 167 -13.49 18.68 -1.95
C THR A 167 -14.56 17.86 -2.68
N THR A 168 -14.25 16.63 -3.06
CA THR A 168 -15.15 15.79 -3.87
C THR A 168 -16.08 14.93 -3.03
N LYS A 169 -15.79 14.76 -1.73
CA LYS A 169 -16.44 13.80 -0.82
C LYS A 169 -16.46 12.36 -1.35
N ASN A 170 -15.59 12.04 -2.33
CA ASN A 170 -15.52 10.72 -2.93
C ASN A 170 -14.57 9.81 -2.14
N LYS A 171 -15.13 8.76 -1.54
CA LYS A 171 -14.40 7.77 -0.73
C LYS A 171 -13.29 7.04 -1.49
N GLN A 172 -13.25 7.08 -2.82
CA GLN A 172 -12.14 6.52 -3.60
C GLN A 172 -10.80 7.17 -3.24
N PHE A 173 -10.78 8.49 -3.00
CA PHE A 173 -9.59 9.19 -2.56
C PHE A 173 -9.15 8.78 -1.15
N LEU A 174 -10.08 8.37 -0.28
CA LEU A 174 -9.74 7.84 1.04
C LEU A 174 -8.94 6.53 0.92
N PHE A 175 -9.44 5.55 0.16
CA PHE A 175 -8.73 4.27 -0.02
C PHE A 175 -7.40 4.45 -0.74
N TYR A 176 -7.32 5.40 -1.68
CA TYR A 176 -6.06 5.72 -2.32
C TYR A 176 -5.06 6.37 -1.35
N GLY A 177 -5.52 7.27 -0.46
CA GLY A 177 -4.67 7.82 0.60
C GLY A 177 -4.18 6.76 1.58
N ILE A 178 -5.04 5.82 1.97
CA ILE A 178 -4.66 4.67 2.81
C ILE A 178 -3.61 3.80 2.08
N LEU A 179 -3.79 3.55 0.78
CA LEU A 179 -2.83 2.78 -0.01
C LEU A 179 -1.45 3.47 -0.09
N ILE A 180 -1.41 4.79 -0.33
CA ILE A 180 -0.14 5.56 -0.32
C ILE A 180 0.53 5.40 1.03
N ALA A 181 -0.20 5.62 2.13
CA ALA A 181 0.35 5.52 3.47
C ALA A 181 0.85 4.10 3.77
N ALA A 182 0.08 3.07 3.41
CA ALA A 182 0.45 1.67 3.60
C ALA A 182 1.76 1.32 2.89
N VAL A 183 1.89 1.67 1.61
CA VAL A 183 3.12 1.43 0.83
C VAL A 183 4.31 2.23 1.37
N CYS A 184 4.09 3.48 1.81
CA CYS A 184 5.15 4.27 2.45
C CYS A 184 5.64 3.61 3.75
N ILE A 185 4.74 3.07 4.56
CA ILE A 185 5.09 2.34 5.79
C ILE A 185 5.95 1.11 5.45
N SER A 186 5.58 0.33 4.44
CA SER A 186 6.34 -0.86 4.01
C SER A 186 7.73 -0.52 3.46
N ILE A 187 7.86 0.58 2.71
CA ILE A 187 9.17 0.98 2.17
C ILE A 187 10.05 1.59 3.27
N MET A 188 9.46 2.29 4.25
CA MET A 188 10.19 2.90 5.36
C MET A 188 10.95 1.90 6.22
N THR A 189 10.40 0.70 6.39
CA THR A 189 11.03 -0.39 7.11
C THR A 189 12.15 -1.03 6.30
N ARG A 190 11.98 -1.15 4.97
CA ARG A 190 13.04 -1.63 4.06
C ARG A 190 14.22 -0.67 3.91
N ASP A 191 13.95 0.65 3.85
CA ASP A 191 14.96 1.71 3.92
C ASP A 191 15.65 1.77 5.30
N ASN A 192 15.08 1.06 6.29
CA ASN A 192 15.48 0.96 7.68
C ASN A 192 15.64 2.32 8.38
N ILE A 193 14.83 3.30 7.99
CA ILE A 193 14.84 4.66 8.55
C ILE A 193 14.51 4.65 10.05
N LEU A 194 13.66 3.71 10.49
CA LEU A 194 13.32 3.59 11.90
C LEU A 194 14.53 3.17 12.75
N TYR A 195 15.46 2.39 12.21
CA TYR A 195 16.69 2.02 12.89
C TYR A 195 17.61 3.23 13.10
N PHE A 196 17.67 4.15 12.14
CA PHE A 196 18.38 5.44 12.29
C PHE A 196 17.86 6.26 13.47
N PHE A 197 16.57 6.13 13.81
CA PHE A 197 15.95 6.75 15.00
C PHE A 197 16.01 5.87 16.26
N ASN A 198 16.87 4.84 16.29
CA ASN A 198 17.01 3.87 17.38
C ASN A 198 15.70 3.14 17.73
N ALA A 199 14.81 2.92 16.76
CA ALA A 199 13.64 2.08 16.98
C ALA A 199 14.06 0.62 17.25
N LYS A 200 13.36 -0.05 18.17
CA LYS A 200 13.62 -1.46 18.47
C LYS A 200 13.26 -2.33 17.26
N PRO A 201 14.04 -3.39 16.93
CA PRO A 201 13.77 -4.27 15.80
C PRO A 201 12.35 -4.84 15.77
N SER A 202 11.79 -5.21 16.93
CA SER A 202 10.41 -5.70 17.02
C SER A 202 9.36 -4.67 16.59
N ILE A 203 9.61 -3.37 16.82
CA ILE A 203 8.74 -2.29 16.37
C ILE A 203 8.87 -2.14 14.86
N ILE A 204 10.08 -2.20 14.31
CA ILE A 204 10.34 -2.08 12.87
C ILE A 204 9.56 -3.16 12.11
N SER A 205 9.75 -4.43 12.48
CA SER A 205 9.04 -5.56 11.84
C SER A 205 7.52 -5.52 12.07
N SER A 206 7.06 -5.04 13.22
CA SER A 206 5.61 -4.89 13.48
C SER A 206 4.98 -3.81 12.62
N VAL A 207 5.68 -2.69 12.41
CA VAL A 207 5.24 -1.59 11.55
C VAL A 207 5.24 -2.03 10.08
N GLU A 208 6.22 -2.80 9.65
CA GLU A 208 6.30 -3.38 8.31
C GLU A 208 5.09 -4.26 8.02
N LEU A 209 4.84 -5.25 8.89
CA LEU A 209 3.73 -6.18 8.74
C LEU A 209 2.38 -5.47 8.75
N PHE A 210 2.24 -4.42 9.55
CA PHE A 210 1.05 -3.57 9.54
C PHE A 210 0.86 -2.84 8.20
N GLY A 211 1.95 -2.34 7.61
CA GLY A 211 1.94 -1.78 6.26
C GLY A 211 1.45 -2.80 5.22
N HIS A 212 1.97 -4.03 5.25
CA HIS A 212 1.57 -5.10 4.34
C HIS A 212 0.07 -5.43 4.47
N PHE A 213 -0.42 -5.58 5.70
CA PHE A 213 -1.84 -5.76 5.99
C PHE A 213 -2.70 -4.63 5.42
N LEU A 214 -2.29 -3.36 5.58
CA LEU A 214 -3.04 -2.22 5.07
C LEU A 214 -3.11 -2.19 3.54
N VAL A 215 -2.07 -2.67 2.83
CA VAL A 215 -2.10 -2.84 1.37
C VAL A 215 -3.19 -3.86 0.99
N GLY A 216 -3.21 -5.02 1.65
CA GLY A 216 -4.24 -6.04 1.43
C GLY A 216 -5.66 -5.55 1.77
N LEU A 217 -5.83 -4.82 2.88
CA LEU A 217 -7.10 -4.23 3.28
C LEU A 217 -7.61 -3.18 2.28
N SER A 218 -6.71 -2.39 1.71
CA SER A 218 -7.04 -1.40 0.69
C SER A 218 -7.62 -2.06 -0.56
N ALA A 219 -7.13 -3.25 -0.93
CA ALA A 219 -7.68 -4.03 -2.03
C ALA A 219 -9.14 -4.42 -1.80
N THR A 220 -9.47 -4.88 -0.60
CA THR A 220 -10.84 -5.19 -0.17
C THR A 220 -11.73 -3.94 -0.23
N GLY A 221 -11.25 -2.81 0.29
CA GLY A 221 -11.97 -1.53 0.22
C GLY A 221 -12.30 -1.11 -1.21
N TYR A 222 -11.35 -1.32 -2.13
CA TYR A 222 -11.54 -1.07 -3.55
C TYR A 222 -12.64 -1.95 -4.17
N VAL A 223 -12.69 -3.25 -3.87
CA VAL A 223 -13.75 -4.16 -4.35
C VAL A 223 -15.13 -3.66 -3.95
N PHE A 224 -15.33 -3.41 -2.65
CA PHE A 224 -16.63 -3.03 -2.10
C PHE A 224 -17.15 -1.69 -2.63
N ARG A 225 -16.26 -0.75 -2.91
CA ARG A 225 -16.65 0.65 -3.22
C ARG A 225 -16.54 0.99 -4.70
N TYR A 226 -15.58 0.41 -5.41
CA TYR A 226 -15.28 0.79 -6.79
C TYR A 226 -15.84 -0.19 -7.79
N LEU A 227 -15.59 -1.48 -7.60
CA LEU A 227 -15.96 -2.48 -8.60
C LEU A 227 -17.49 -2.64 -8.73
N LYS A 228 -18.27 -2.12 -7.75
CA LYS A 228 -19.74 -2.19 -7.68
C LYS A 228 -20.22 -3.53 -8.22
N ILE A 229 -19.64 -4.61 -7.66
CA ILE A 229 -19.89 -5.95 -8.14
C ILE A 229 -21.40 -6.14 -8.16
N LYS A 230 -21.96 -6.47 -9.34
CA LYS A 230 -23.41 -6.64 -9.50
C LYS A 230 -23.94 -7.47 -8.34
N LYS A 231 -25.14 -7.13 -7.85
CA LYS A 231 -25.86 -7.76 -6.72
C LYS A 231 -25.79 -9.31 -6.69
N ASN A 232 -25.58 -9.95 -7.85
CA ASN A 232 -25.44 -11.39 -8.05
C ASN A 232 -24.03 -12.00 -7.86
N LYS A 233 -23.00 -11.29 -7.36
CA LYS A 233 -21.68 -11.90 -7.07
C LYS A 233 -21.11 -11.58 -5.68
N LYS A 234 -21.95 -11.62 -4.64
CA LYS A 234 -21.54 -11.49 -3.23
C LYS A 234 -20.39 -12.41 -2.82
N SER A 235 -20.25 -13.57 -3.46
CA SER A 235 -19.15 -14.52 -3.16
C SER A 235 -17.76 -13.90 -3.32
N ILE A 236 -17.57 -12.95 -4.25
CA ILE A 236 -16.27 -12.27 -4.44
C ILE A 236 -15.97 -11.37 -3.24
N GLU A 237 -16.95 -10.60 -2.79
CA GLU A 237 -16.83 -9.76 -1.60
C GLU A 237 -16.49 -10.60 -0.36
N THR A 238 -17.15 -11.76 -0.20
CA THR A 238 -16.84 -12.70 0.88
C THR A 238 -15.40 -13.19 0.83
N ILE A 239 -14.85 -13.50 -0.35
CA ILE A 239 -13.45 -13.95 -0.49
C ILE A 239 -12.48 -12.86 -0.02
N PHE A 240 -12.67 -11.60 -0.40
CA PHE A 240 -11.80 -10.50 0.03
C PHE A 240 -11.88 -10.25 1.54
N VAL A 241 -13.07 -10.37 2.13
CA VAL A 241 -13.25 -10.29 3.59
C VAL A 241 -12.52 -11.44 4.29
N ILE A 242 -12.64 -12.67 3.77
CA ILE A 242 -11.92 -13.83 4.31
C ILE A 242 -10.41 -13.59 4.26
N LEU A 243 -9.86 -13.18 3.11
CA LEU A 243 -8.43 -12.90 2.97
C LEU A 243 -7.94 -11.82 3.93
N SER A 244 -8.68 -10.71 4.04
CA SER A 244 -8.34 -9.62 4.98
C SER A 244 -8.44 -10.08 6.43
N SER A 245 -9.39 -10.96 6.75
CA SER A 245 -9.56 -11.51 8.09
C SER A 245 -8.42 -12.47 8.45
N ILE A 246 -8.00 -13.34 7.52
CA ILE A 246 -6.83 -14.21 7.70
C ILE A 246 -5.57 -13.35 7.91
N SER A 247 -5.37 -12.33 7.06
CA SER A 247 -4.26 -11.39 7.19
C SER A 247 -4.25 -10.68 8.55
N PHE A 248 -5.42 -10.23 9.02
CA PHE A 248 -5.57 -9.58 10.33
C PHE A 248 -5.28 -10.53 11.50
N VAL A 249 -5.81 -11.77 11.46
CA VAL A 249 -5.52 -12.79 12.46
C VAL A 249 -4.02 -13.12 12.48
N SER A 250 -3.40 -13.23 11.30
CA SER A 250 -1.96 -13.44 11.16
C SER A 250 -1.12 -12.30 11.74
N LEU A 251 -1.54 -11.05 11.55
CA LEU A 251 -0.92 -9.89 12.19
C LEU A 251 -1.02 -9.97 13.73
N CYS A 252 -2.19 -10.36 14.25
CA CYS A 252 -2.39 -10.49 15.70
C CYS A 252 -1.55 -11.62 16.30
N ILE A 253 -1.45 -12.76 15.61
CA ILE A 253 -0.58 -13.87 16.00
C ILE A 253 0.86 -13.38 16.05
N TYR A 254 1.33 -12.69 15.00
CA TYR A 254 2.68 -12.15 14.95
C TYR A 254 3.00 -11.25 16.15
N TRP A 255 2.10 -10.34 16.53
CA TRP A 255 2.32 -9.46 17.70
C TRP A 255 2.40 -10.21 19.04
N ILE A 256 1.84 -11.42 19.12
CA ILE A 256 1.88 -12.25 20.35
C ILE A 256 3.09 -13.19 20.34
N SER A 257 3.34 -13.86 19.21
CA SER A 257 4.29 -14.97 19.11
C SER A 257 5.60 -14.62 18.40
N ASN A 258 5.69 -13.49 17.70
CA ASN A 258 6.80 -13.09 16.83
C ASN A 258 7.22 -14.18 15.83
N THR A 259 6.27 -14.99 15.34
CA THR A 259 6.58 -16.11 14.45
C THR A 259 6.70 -15.66 12.98
N HIS A 260 7.81 -16.02 12.34
CA HIS A 260 8.06 -15.75 10.92
C HIS A 260 6.94 -16.26 9.98
N TRP A 261 6.38 -17.44 10.26
CA TRP A 261 5.25 -17.99 9.49
C TRP A 261 4.02 -17.08 9.44
N SER A 262 3.77 -16.33 10.51
CA SER A 262 2.68 -15.36 10.57
C SER A 262 2.98 -14.10 9.75
N PHE A 263 4.26 -13.76 9.63
CA PHE A 263 4.72 -12.71 8.72
C PHE A 263 4.44 -13.11 7.26
N LEU A 264 4.96 -14.27 6.83
CA LEU A 264 4.77 -14.79 5.48
C LEU A 264 3.30 -14.99 5.09
N LEU A 265 2.44 -15.44 6.03
CA LEU A 265 1.02 -15.62 5.75
C LEU A 265 0.31 -14.29 5.46
N THR A 266 0.73 -13.20 6.11
CA THR A 266 0.21 -11.84 5.84
C THR A 266 0.62 -11.38 4.44
N ASP A 267 1.87 -11.63 4.04
CA ASP A 267 2.38 -11.27 2.72
C ASP A 267 1.69 -12.07 1.62
N PHE A 268 1.55 -13.39 1.83
CA PHE A 268 0.85 -14.27 0.91
C PHE A 268 -0.60 -13.84 0.69
N THR A 269 -1.34 -13.56 1.77
CA THR A 269 -2.74 -13.09 1.67
C THR A 269 -2.86 -11.73 1.00
N THR A 270 -1.88 -10.84 1.19
CA THR A 270 -1.81 -9.53 0.54
C THR A 270 -1.58 -9.66 -0.96
N VAL A 271 -0.56 -10.42 -1.37
CA VAL A 271 -0.26 -10.71 -2.78
C VAL A 271 -1.46 -11.38 -3.46
N LEU A 272 -2.08 -12.37 -2.80
CA LEU A 272 -3.27 -13.05 -3.31
C LEU A 272 -4.44 -12.09 -3.50
N SER A 273 -4.64 -11.13 -2.58
CA SER A 273 -5.68 -10.11 -2.70
C SER A 273 -5.47 -9.21 -3.93
N VAL A 274 -4.23 -8.79 -4.19
CA VAL A 274 -3.87 -7.99 -5.38
C VAL A 274 -4.00 -8.82 -6.66
N LEU A 275 -3.60 -10.10 -6.64
CA LEU A 275 -3.79 -11.01 -7.76
C LEU A 275 -5.28 -11.19 -8.10
N LEU A 276 -6.13 -11.38 -7.10
CA LEU A 276 -7.57 -11.46 -7.31
C LEU A 276 -8.13 -10.15 -7.86
N LEU A 277 -7.67 -8.98 -7.40
CA LEU A 277 -8.06 -7.70 -7.99
C LEU A 277 -7.70 -7.60 -9.46
N TRP A 278 -6.50 -8.06 -9.83
CA TRP A 278 -6.05 -8.08 -11.22
C TRP A 278 -6.95 -8.98 -12.09
N THR A 279 -7.24 -10.21 -11.62
CA THR A 279 -8.14 -11.13 -12.35
C THR A 279 -9.56 -10.57 -12.49
N LEU A 280 -10.08 -9.89 -11.46
CA LEU A 280 -11.38 -9.23 -11.51
C LEU A 280 -11.40 -8.04 -12.47
N THR A 281 -10.29 -7.31 -12.56
CA THR A 281 -10.11 -6.22 -13.52
C THR A 281 -10.15 -6.78 -14.94
N LEU A 282 -9.44 -7.88 -15.22
CA LEU A 282 -9.50 -8.58 -16.50
C LEU A 282 -10.90 -9.13 -16.83
N TYR A 283 -11.59 -9.70 -15.85
CA TYR A 283 -12.93 -10.23 -16.06
C TYR A 283 -13.96 -9.14 -16.37
N ASN A 284 -13.88 -8.00 -15.69
CA ASN A 284 -14.78 -6.86 -15.88
C ASN A 284 -14.34 -5.93 -17.03
N ALA A 285 -13.39 -6.38 -17.86
CA ALA A 285 -12.79 -5.67 -18.99
C ALA A 285 -13.74 -5.15 -20.08
N LYS A 286 -15.05 -5.40 -19.98
CA LYS A 286 -15.98 -5.02 -21.04
C LYS A 286 -16.18 -3.49 -21.03
N ASN A 287 -15.60 -2.85 -22.05
CA ASN A 287 -15.99 -1.53 -22.57
C ASN A 287 -15.49 -0.27 -21.81
N THR A 288 -14.24 -0.25 -21.32
CA THR A 288 -13.66 0.98 -20.74
C THR A 288 -12.25 1.31 -21.28
N LYS A 289 -12.04 2.58 -21.67
CA LYS A 289 -10.74 3.09 -22.19
C LYS A 289 -9.59 3.05 -21.16
N TYR A 290 -9.90 2.90 -19.87
CA TYR A 290 -8.95 2.97 -18.76
C TYR A 290 -8.42 1.60 -18.33
N LEU A 291 -9.02 0.52 -18.83
CA LEU A 291 -8.67 -0.84 -18.46
C LEU A 291 -7.20 -1.20 -18.74
N PRO A 292 -6.58 -0.84 -19.90
CA PRO A 292 -5.19 -1.20 -20.15
C PRO A 292 -4.22 -0.58 -19.14
N ILE A 293 -4.53 0.64 -18.65
CA ILE A 293 -3.73 1.33 -17.63
C ILE A 293 -3.85 0.61 -16.29
N MET A 294 -5.08 0.24 -15.88
CA MET A 294 -5.30 -0.51 -14.64
C MET A 294 -4.66 -1.90 -14.65
N ILE A 295 -4.73 -2.61 -15.78
CA ILE A 295 -4.05 -3.91 -15.96
C ILE A 295 -2.53 -3.72 -15.81
N ALA A 296 -1.96 -2.69 -16.43
CA ALA A 296 -0.53 -2.41 -16.33
C ALA A 296 -0.09 -2.10 -14.90
N ILE A 297 -0.83 -1.26 -14.18
CA ILE A 297 -0.61 -0.93 -12.76
C ILE A 297 -0.59 -2.21 -11.92
N TYR A 298 -1.66 -3.00 -11.99
CA TYR A 298 -1.76 -4.20 -11.14
C TYR A 298 -0.80 -5.31 -11.54
N THR A 299 -0.41 -5.43 -12.81
CA THR A 299 0.66 -6.35 -13.22
C THR A 299 1.99 -5.93 -12.60
N LEU A 300 2.31 -4.65 -12.61
CA LEU A 300 3.51 -4.13 -11.95
C LEU A 300 3.48 -4.40 -10.44
N ASP A 301 2.34 -4.14 -9.79
CA ASP A 301 2.15 -4.41 -8.36
C ASP A 301 2.37 -5.87 -8.01
N ILE A 302 1.80 -6.81 -8.76
CA ILE A 302 1.97 -8.24 -8.49
C ILE A 302 3.44 -8.65 -8.61
N VAL A 303 4.14 -8.20 -9.65
CA VAL A 303 5.55 -8.55 -9.86
C VAL A 303 6.41 -8.01 -8.71
N VAL A 304 6.22 -6.73 -8.36
CA VAL A 304 6.99 -6.08 -7.29
C VAL A 304 6.67 -6.69 -5.93
N LEU A 305 5.40 -6.87 -5.60
CA LEU A 305 4.99 -7.42 -4.30
C LEU A 305 5.47 -8.87 -4.13
N THR A 306 5.39 -9.66 -5.20
CA THR A 306 5.83 -11.06 -5.17
C THR A 306 7.35 -11.15 -5.03
N ASP A 307 8.12 -10.39 -5.82
CA ASP A 307 9.58 -10.44 -5.76
C ASP A 307 10.13 -9.85 -4.47
N ALA A 308 9.74 -8.62 -4.15
CA ALA A 308 10.37 -7.84 -3.10
C ALA A 308 9.99 -8.28 -1.69
N PHE A 309 8.77 -8.79 -1.48
CA PHE A 309 8.27 -9.12 -0.14
C PHE A 309 8.06 -10.64 0.06
N LEU A 310 7.45 -11.33 -0.91
CA LEU A 310 7.15 -12.76 -0.74
C LEU A 310 8.35 -13.67 -1.04
N LEU A 311 8.95 -13.55 -2.24
CA LEU A 311 10.07 -14.39 -2.66
C LEU A 311 11.31 -14.08 -1.83
N HIS A 312 11.61 -12.80 -1.60
CA HIS A 312 12.74 -12.39 -0.78
C HIS A 312 12.71 -13.03 0.62
N GLY A 313 11.53 -13.01 1.27
CA GLY A 313 11.28 -13.69 2.55
C GLY A 313 11.50 -15.20 2.53
N LEU A 314 11.42 -15.83 1.35
CA LEU A 314 11.66 -17.25 1.15
C LEU A 314 13.09 -17.57 0.69
N GLY A 315 13.98 -16.58 0.57
CA GLY A 315 15.35 -16.77 0.10
C GLY A 315 15.48 -16.78 -1.42
N MET A 316 14.48 -16.29 -2.15
CA MET A 316 14.50 -16.24 -3.61
C MET A 316 14.33 -14.80 -4.09
N SER A 317 14.99 -14.44 -5.17
CA SER A 317 14.77 -13.16 -5.83
C SER A 317 14.99 -13.29 -7.32
N ILE A 318 14.06 -12.74 -8.09
CA ILE A 318 14.13 -12.72 -9.56
C ILE A 318 14.83 -11.44 -10.01
N PHE A 319 14.49 -10.30 -9.39
CA PHE A 319 14.97 -8.98 -9.83
C PHE A 319 15.96 -8.30 -8.88
N ASN A 320 16.10 -8.79 -7.64
CA ASN A 320 16.98 -8.19 -6.61
C ASN A 320 16.82 -6.66 -6.50
N LEU A 321 15.57 -6.21 -6.39
CA LEU A 321 15.26 -4.78 -6.38
C LEU A 321 15.79 -4.10 -5.11
N SER A 322 16.64 -3.10 -5.31
CA SER A 322 17.08 -2.18 -4.27
C SER A 322 15.90 -1.34 -3.73
N SER A 323 16.05 -0.81 -2.52
CA SER A 323 15.01 0.02 -1.90
C SER A 323 14.72 1.30 -2.69
N LEU A 324 15.74 1.89 -3.31
CA LEU A 324 15.60 3.05 -4.19
C LEU A 324 14.77 2.73 -5.44
N GLN A 325 15.01 1.57 -6.08
CA GLN A 325 14.23 1.14 -7.24
C GLN A 325 12.76 0.92 -6.87
N LEU A 326 12.50 0.30 -5.72
CA LEU A 326 11.13 0.14 -5.20
C LEU A 326 10.46 1.48 -4.97
N SER A 327 11.16 2.43 -4.34
CA SER A 327 10.68 3.80 -4.13
C SER A 327 10.27 4.48 -5.44
N ILE A 328 11.11 4.40 -6.48
CA ILE A 328 10.82 5.00 -7.80
C ILE A 328 9.61 4.31 -8.44
N ILE A 329 9.57 2.98 -8.43
CA ILE A 329 8.46 2.20 -8.98
C ILE A 329 7.15 2.58 -8.28
N SER A 330 7.15 2.70 -6.95
CA SER A 330 5.99 3.11 -6.17
C SER A 330 5.52 4.53 -6.49
N LEU A 331 6.42 5.49 -6.69
CA LEU A 331 6.02 6.85 -7.11
C LEU A 331 5.36 6.88 -8.49
N ILE A 332 5.94 6.14 -9.45
CA ILE A 332 5.34 5.98 -10.78
C ILE A 332 3.94 5.38 -10.62
N ASN A 333 3.82 4.34 -9.79
CA ASN A 333 2.55 3.66 -9.58
C ASN A 333 1.50 4.56 -8.91
N PHE A 334 1.87 5.29 -7.86
CA PHE A 334 1.01 6.29 -7.24
C PHE A 334 0.52 7.29 -8.28
N THR A 335 1.42 7.85 -9.09
CA THR A 335 1.06 8.85 -10.10
C THR A 335 0.08 8.27 -11.12
N LEU A 336 0.30 7.03 -11.59
CA LEU A 336 -0.60 6.36 -12.54
C LEU A 336 -1.99 6.12 -11.93
N ILE A 337 -2.07 5.69 -10.67
CA ILE A 337 -3.35 5.52 -9.97
C ILE A 337 -4.05 6.87 -9.77
N ALA A 338 -3.33 7.92 -9.37
CA ALA A 338 -3.88 9.28 -9.22
C ALA A 338 -4.48 9.78 -10.53
N LEU A 339 -3.77 9.62 -11.66
CA LEU A 339 -4.28 9.97 -12.98
C LEU A 339 -5.54 9.16 -13.32
N ALA A 340 -5.52 7.84 -13.10
CA ALA A 340 -6.68 6.98 -13.34
C ALA A 340 -7.90 7.41 -12.52
N LEU A 341 -7.71 7.79 -11.26
CA LEU A 341 -8.76 8.31 -10.38
C LEU A 341 -9.32 9.66 -10.88
N ILE A 342 -8.46 10.60 -11.26
CA ILE A 342 -8.88 11.90 -11.81
C ILE A 342 -9.70 11.70 -13.09
N PHE A 343 -9.26 10.83 -14.00
CA PHE A 343 -10.00 10.53 -15.23
C PHE A 343 -11.34 9.85 -14.95
N SER A 344 -11.38 8.92 -14.00
CA SER A 344 -12.62 8.27 -13.56
C SER A 344 -13.60 9.28 -12.96
N PHE A 345 -13.09 10.19 -12.13
CA PHE A 345 -13.87 11.27 -11.51
C PHE A 345 -14.44 12.25 -12.53
N ARG A 346 -13.65 12.74 -13.50
CA ARG A 346 -14.14 13.63 -14.56
C ARG A 346 -15.28 13.00 -15.37
N LYS A 347 -15.18 11.70 -15.67
CA LYS A 347 -16.24 10.96 -16.36
C LYS A 347 -17.52 10.87 -15.52
N LEU A 348 -17.40 10.69 -14.20
CA LEU A 348 -18.54 10.67 -13.28
C LEU A 348 -19.20 12.05 -13.21
N GLN A 349 -18.44 13.13 -13.06
CA GLN A 349 -18.98 14.49 -13.07
C GLN A 349 -19.68 14.83 -14.39
N GLY A 350 -19.10 14.46 -15.54
CA GLY A 350 -19.74 14.67 -16.85
C GLY A 350 -21.10 13.96 -16.95
N LYS A 351 -21.21 12.73 -16.42
CA LYS A 351 -22.50 12.05 -16.33
C LYS A 351 -23.49 12.78 -15.42
N THR A 352 -23.04 13.27 -14.26
CA THR A 352 -23.88 14.04 -13.34
C THR A 352 -24.42 15.32 -13.99
N VAL A 353 -23.59 16.06 -14.72
CA VAL A 353 -24.02 17.27 -15.44
C VAL A 353 -25.05 16.94 -16.53
N ILE A 354 -24.81 15.90 -17.33
CA ILE A 354 -25.78 15.43 -18.34
C ILE A 354 -27.09 15.01 -17.66
N MET A 355 -27.01 14.34 -16.52
CA MET A 355 -28.17 13.90 -15.74
C MET A 355 -28.99 15.08 -15.21
N LYS A 356 -28.33 16.12 -14.64
CA LYS A 356 -28.99 17.37 -14.24
C LYS A 356 -29.72 18.04 -15.41
N HIS A 357 -29.07 18.09 -16.58
CA HIS A 357 -29.67 18.67 -17.77
C HIS A 357 -30.90 17.88 -18.26
N GLN A 358 -30.85 16.55 -18.24
CA GLN A 358 -31.98 15.70 -18.60
C GLN A 358 -33.17 15.87 -17.64
N ILE A 359 -32.90 15.98 -16.33
CA ILE A 359 -33.92 16.28 -15.32
C ILE A 359 -34.56 17.63 -15.60
N LYS A 360 -33.77 18.68 -15.81
CA LYS A 360 -34.27 20.03 -16.10
C LYS A 360 -35.16 20.05 -17.35
N MET A 361 -34.68 19.48 -18.46
CA MET A 361 -35.45 19.40 -19.71
C MET A 361 -36.77 18.64 -19.54
N HIS A 362 -36.81 17.64 -18.67
CA HIS A 362 -38.02 16.87 -18.40
C HIS A 362 -39.01 17.64 -17.50
N LEU A 363 -38.51 18.33 -16.47
CA LEU A 363 -39.32 19.21 -15.62
C LEU A 363 -39.95 20.35 -16.43
N GLU A 364 -39.19 20.96 -17.34
CA GLU A 364 -39.71 21.98 -18.26
C GLU A 364 -40.84 21.42 -19.14
N ARG A 365 -40.70 20.22 -19.69
CA ARG A 365 -41.78 19.55 -20.45
C ARG A 365 -43.00 19.27 -19.59
N LEU A 366 -42.83 18.83 -18.34
CA LEU A 366 -43.92 18.58 -17.41
C LEU A 366 -44.66 19.87 -17.03
N SER A 367 -43.95 20.99 -16.86
CA SER A 367 -44.57 22.29 -16.62
C SER A 367 -45.45 22.74 -17.81
N GLN A 368 -44.96 22.51 -19.04
CA GLN A 368 -45.70 22.79 -20.27
C GLN A 368 -46.92 21.87 -20.43
N LEU A 369 -46.80 20.59 -20.05
CA LEU A 369 -47.90 19.63 -20.12
C LEU A 369 -48.96 19.85 -19.02
N ASN A 370 -48.57 20.25 -17.81
CA ASN A 370 -49.51 20.64 -16.74
C ASN A 370 -50.28 21.93 -17.08
N SER A 371 -49.75 22.75 -17.99
CA SER A 371 -50.48 23.89 -18.57
C SER A 371 -51.67 23.43 -19.42
N TYR A 372 -51.59 22.21 -19.97
CA TYR A 372 -52.66 21.52 -20.68
C TYR A 372 -53.34 20.52 -19.74
N LYS A 373 -54.26 21.02 -18.91
CA LYS A 373 -55.19 20.20 -18.10
C LYS A 373 -55.86 19.15 -18.98
N ASN A 374 -55.38 17.90 -18.95
CA ASN A 374 -56.15 16.64 -19.12
C ASN A 374 -55.23 15.43 -19.39
N VAL A 375 -54.31 15.09 -18.49
CA VAL A 375 -53.62 13.78 -18.60
C VAL A 375 -53.44 13.13 -17.23
N GLN A 376 -54.54 12.58 -16.71
CA GLN A 376 -54.55 11.80 -15.48
C GLN A 376 -53.89 10.41 -15.65
N ASP A 377 -53.69 9.96 -16.89
CA ASP A 377 -53.14 8.64 -17.23
C ASP A 377 -51.62 8.59 -17.48
N SER A 378 -50.92 9.75 -17.45
CA SER A 378 -49.47 9.80 -17.72
C SER A 378 -48.56 9.67 -16.48
N ASN A 379 -49.15 9.68 -15.28
CA ASN A 379 -48.40 9.71 -14.02
C ASN A 379 -47.82 8.36 -13.58
N ASP A 380 -48.44 7.23 -13.97
CA ASP A 380 -48.08 5.91 -13.42
C ASP A 380 -46.85 5.28 -14.12
N GLN A 381 -46.70 5.43 -15.44
CA GLN A 381 -45.49 5.01 -16.16
C GLN A 381 -44.26 5.88 -15.83
N TYR A 382 -44.49 7.14 -15.46
CA TYR A 382 -43.46 8.11 -15.05
C TYR A 382 -42.80 7.71 -13.72
N LEU A 383 -43.60 7.39 -12.69
CA LEU A 383 -43.08 6.88 -11.41
C LEU A 383 -42.26 5.60 -11.62
N GLU A 384 -42.75 4.68 -12.45
CA GLU A 384 -42.05 3.43 -12.76
C GLU A 384 -40.68 3.65 -13.40
N SER A 385 -40.58 4.60 -14.34
CA SER A 385 -39.32 4.94 -14.99
C SER A 385 -38.29 5.60 -14.05
N LEU A 386 -38.74 6.45 -13.12
CA LEU A 386 -37.90 7.08 -12.11
C LEU A 386 -37.41 6.07 -11.04
N ILE A 387 -38.28 5.15 -10.62
CA ILE A 387 -37.96 4.04 -9.71
C ILE A 387 -36.83 3.19 -10.30
N HIS A 388 -36.96 2.82 -11.58
CA HIS A 388 -36.02 1.91 -12.24
C HIS A 388 -34.70 2.58 -12.64
N GLN A 389 -34.72 3.84 -13.07
CA GLN A 389 -33.53 4.52 -13.61
C GLN A 389 -32.64 5.16 -12.53
N PHE A 390 -33.21 5.55 -11.37
CA PHE A 390 -32.49 6.30 -10.33
C PHE A 390 -32.37 5.55 -8.99
N GLU A 391 -32.88 4.31 -8.90
CA GLU A 391 -32.91 3.51 -7.65
C GLU A 391 -33.47 4.32 -6.46
N LEU A 392 -34.48 5.15 -6.74
CA LEU A 392 -35.15 5.96 -5.73
C LEU A 392 -36.06 5.06 -4.88
N GLU A 393 -36.02 5.27 -3.58
CA GLU A 393 -36.95 4.63 -2.67
C GLU A 393 -38.35 5.23 -2.86
N ASN A 394 -39.39 4.44 -2.61
CA ASN A 394 -40.79 4.88 -2.70
C ASN A 394 -41.08 6.16 -1.91
N ILE A 395 -40.33 6.42 -0.83
CA ILE A 395 -40.47 7.64 -0.04
C ILE A 395 -39.77 8.85 -0.68
N GLU A 396 -38.62 8.65 -1.34
CA GLU A 396 -37.87 9.70 -2.03
C GLU A 396 -38.66 10.24 -3.23
N ILE A 397 -39.43 9.37 -3.92
CA ILE A 397 -40.28 9.77 -5.05
C ILE A 397 -41.47 10.62 -4.60
N LYS A 398 -42.09 10.24 -3.47
CA LYS A 398 -43.18 11.01 -2.87
C LYS A 398 -42.71 12.40 -2.43
N VAL A 399 -41.50 12.47 -1.87
CA VAL A 399 -40.86 13.75 -1.51
C VAL A 399 -40.55 14.57 -2.77
N LEU A 400 -40.02 13.95 -3.82
CA LEU A 400 -39.75 14.61 -5.11
C LEU A 400 -41.02 15.16 -5.77
N ASP A 401 -42.14 14.42 -5.75
CA ASP A 401 -43.45 14.88 -6.23
C ASP A 401 -43.99 16.07 -5.42
N GLY A 402 -43.76 16.08 -4.10
CA GLY A 402 -44.11 17.20 -3.24
C GLY A 402 -43.31 18.46 -3.60
N ILE A 403 -42.00 18.31 -3.82
CA ILE A 403 -41.08 19.40 -4.18
C ILE A 403 -41.44 19.96 -5.56
N SER A 404 -41.69 19.12 -6.56
CA SER A 404 -42.05 19.56 -7.92
C SER A 404 -43.37 20.31 -7.99
N LYS A 405 -44.25 20.11 -7.00
CA LYS A 405 -45.53 20.85 -6.84
C LYS A 405 -45.38 22.11 -5.99
N GLY A 406 -44.17 22.49 -5.59
CA GLY A 406 -43.90 23.67 -4.76
C GLY A 406 -44.42 23.56 -3.33
N MET A 407 -44.58 22.34 -2.79
CA MET A 407 -45.04 22.15 -1.41
C MET A 407 -43.92 22.50 -0.41
N THR A 408 -44.29 23.09 0.73
CA THR A 408 -43.34 23.33 1.84
C THR A 408 -42.93 22.02 2.50
N ASN A 409 -41.74 21.97 3.09
CA ASN A 409 -41.25 20.79 3.82
C ASN A 409 -42.22 20.34 4.93
N GLU A 410 -42.86 21.28 5.62
CA GLU A 410 -43.90 20.98 6.62
C GLU A 410 -45.10 20.26 5.99
N ARG A 411 -45.60 20.76 4.85
CA ARG A 411 -46.69 20.11 4.12
C ARG A 411 -46.32 18.72 3.60
N ILE A 412 -45.10 18.53 3.11
CA ILE A 412 -44.62 17.22 2.63
C ILE A 412 -44.51 16.25 3.81
N ALA A 413 -43.98 16.69 4.95
CA ALA A 413 -43.87 15.89 6.17
C ALA A 413 -45.24 15.44 6.67
N THR A 414 -46.22 16.35 6.73
CA THR A 414 -47.59 16.04 7.15
C THR A 414 -48.29 15.11 6.16
N LYS A 415 -48.16 15.35 4.86
CA LYS A 415 -48.81 14.55 3.80
C LYS A 415 -48.35 13.10 3.78
N HIS A 416 -47.11 12.83 4.20
CA HIS A 416 -46.50 11.51 4.15
C HIS A 416 -46.22 10.89 5.53
N ASN A 417 -46.76 11.47 6.61
CA ASN A 417 -46.57 11.01 7.99
C ASN A 417 -45.09 10.82 8.35
N LEU A 418 -44.23 11.78 7.97
CA LEU A 418 -42.80 11.79 8.30
C LEU A 418 -42.53 12.82 9.39
N SER A 419 -41.57 12.53 10.29
CA SER A 419 -40.99 13.58 11.13
C SER A 419 -40.14 14.53 10.29
N VAL A 420 -39.99 15.77 10.73
CA VAL A 420 -39.18 16.78 10.02
C VAL A 420 -37.72 16.33 9.85
N GLU A 421 -37.17 15.63 10.84
CA GLU A 421 -35.81 15.06 10.79
C GLU A 421 -35.69 13.91 9.77
N LYS A 422 -36.72 13.05 9.70
CA LYS A 422 -36.77 11.97 8.72
C LYS A 422 -36.95 12.53 7.31
N LEU A 423 -37.75 13.59 7.15
CA LEU A 423 -37.88 14.29 5.89
C LEU A 423 -36.53 14.89 5.46
N LYS A 424 -35.84 15.64 6.32
CA LYS A 424 -34.50 16.18 6.02
C LYS A 424 -33.52 15.10 5.56
N THR A 425 -33.53 13.95 6.20
CA THR A 425 -32.67 12.81 5.83
C THR A 425 -33.02 12.26 4.44
N VAL A 426 -34.31 12.05 4.17
CA VAL A 426 -34.81 11.58 2.87
C VAL A 426 -34.52 12.60 1.76
N THR A 427 -34.74 13.90 2.02
CA THR A 427 -34.46 14.97 1.06
C THR A 427 -32.97 15.10 0.79
N SER A 428 -32.11 14.98 1.82
CA SER A 428 -30.65 14.94 1.65
C SER A 428 -30.20 13.76 0.80
N ASN A 429 -30.75 12.56 1.02
CA ASN A 429 -30.44 11.38 0.23
C ASN A 429 -30.91 11.53 -1.22
N LEU A 430 -32.12 12.05 -1.42
CA LEU A 430 -32.69 12.39 -2.73
C LEU A 430 -31.79 13.39 -3.48
N TYR A 431 -31.40 14.49 -2.84
CA TYR A 431 -30.51 15.50 -3.43
C TYR A 431 -29.13 14.93 -3.74
N GLN A 432 -28.59 14.08 -2.87
CA GLN A 432 -27.32 13.41 -3.13
C GLN A 432 -27.41 12.45 -4.33
N LYS A 433 -28.53 11.72 -4.49
CA LYS A 433 -28.79 10.85 -5.66
C LYS A 433 -28.99 11.66 -6.94
N LEU A 434 -29.61 12.83 -6.85
CA LEU A 434 -29.83 13.76 -7.97
C LEU A 434 -28.62 14.69 -8.25
N GLY A 435 -27.61 14.69 -7.38
CA GLY A 435 -26.42 15.53 -7.47
C GLY A 435 -26.65 17.01 -7.17
N ILE A 436 -27.73 17.37 -6.45
CA ILE A 436 -28.07 18.75 -6.10
C ILE A 436 -27.29 19.13 -4.84
N GLU A 437 -26.52 20.22 -4.90
CA GLU A 437 -25.57 20.62 -3.86
C GLU A 437 -26.17 21.56 -2.81
N SER A 438 -27.31 22.20 -3.09
CA SER A 438 -28.00 23.08 -2.15
C SER A 438 -29.52 23.13 -2.35
N ASP A 439 -30.26 23.47 -1.30
CA ASP A 439 -31.71 23.71 -1.34
C ASP A 439 -32.08 24.85 -2.31
N GLN A 440 -31.18 25.83 -2.49
CA GLN A 440 -31.30 26.90 -3.49
C GLN A 440 -31.17 26.38 -4.91
N GLU A 441 -30.19 25.51 -5.18
CA GLU A 441 -30.06 24.84 -6.47
C GLU A 441 -31.30 23.98 -6.75
N ALA A 442 -31.83 23.28 -5.73
CA ALA A 442 -33.08 22.54 -5.82
C ALA A 442 -34.25 23.46 -6.20
N THR A 443 -34.44 24.57 -5.48
CA THR A 443 -35.53 25.51 -5.78
C THR A 443 -35.41 26.05 -7.20
N THR A 444 -34.22 26.43 -7.67
CA THR A 444 -34.03 26.89 -9.06
C THR A 444 -34.19 25.81 -10.13
N LEU A 445 -34.03 24.53 -9.78
CA LEU A 445 -34.24 23.40 -10.68
C LEU A 445 -35.71 23.02 -10.80
N PHE A 446 -36.50 23.25 -9.74
CA PHE A 446 -37.89 22.84 -9.63
C PHE A 446 -38.91 24.00 -9.71
N SER A 447 -38.47 25.26 -9.66
CA SER A 447 -39.25 26.48 -9.99
C SER A 447 -39.17 26.79 -11.47
#